data_AF-A0A8B3KSU2-F1
#
_entry.id   AF-A0A8B3KSU2-F1
#
_cell.length_a   1.000
_cell.length_b   1.000
_cell.length_c   1.000
_cell.angle_alpha   90.00
_cell.angle_beta   90.00
_cell.angle_gamma   90.00
#
_symmetry.space_group_name_H-M   'P 1'
#
loop_
_entity.id
_entity.type
_entity.pdbx_description
1 polymer ?
#
loop_
_entity_poly.entity_id
_entity_poly.type
_entity_poly.pdbx_seq_one_letter_code
_entity_poly.pdbx_strand_id
1 'polypeptide(L)'
;MDSEEVRARMKSFNEFNRLFRELEGRSGNDASRIEMLVKNSADARRVVGSLYFWENAFETERANGRFLRDVPGWFIERYKLYRETFANEVNRVYGRLSLNALFPEANNEVDGIPVSEILNPGGRPPIKTASSAKPDNAAEAVDAMVQWIWEVEEGLREGVEAYDWFTEKVGIDFAKIEERWEKLPRTLIPTRRNRTAAEGAPEALIALLDDATKAYVFGLPAAAIAMCRAVLERVLKEFYLPEEESRKENGKPMMLGELLALAEKRYEHIRRLDLKSYVAKANKVMHRYEGGRVSEDELEAVRQFLEATKTLIEHAPQTPNQIPV
;
A
#
# COMPACT_ATOMS: atom_id res chain seq x y z
N MET A 1 -36.78 11.60 6.20
CA MET A 1 -36.09 12.28 5.09
C MET A 1 -36.91 13.48 4.70
N ASP A 2 -36.26 14.57 4.36
CA ASP A 2 -36.94 15.78 3.88
C ASP A 2 -37.61 15.49 2.53
N SER A 3 -38.78 16.09 2.29
CA SER A 3 -39.51 15.99 1.02
C SER A 3 -38.68 16.47 -0.16
N GLU A 4 -37.77 17.41 0.09
CA GLU A 4 -36.83 17.94 -0.90
C GLU A 4 -35.76 16.92 -1.29
N GLU A 5 -35.23 16.16 -0.33
CA GLU A 5 -34.21 15.13 -0.57
C GLU A 5 -34.76 13.99 -1.43
N VAL A 6 -35.99 13.54 -1.15
CA VAL A 6 -36.69 12.52 -1.95
C VAL A 6 -36.90 13.01 -3.39
N ARG A 7 -37.28 14.28 -3.57
CA ARG A 7 -37.50 14.88 -4.89
C ARG A 7 -36.19 14.99 -5.68
N ALA A 8 -35.09 15.38 -5.02
CA ALA A 8 -33.77 15.46 -5.63
C ALA A 8 -33.28 14.09 -6.11
N ARG A 9 -33.38 13.06 -5.26
CA ARG A 9 -33.02 11.67 -5.63
C ARG A 9 -33.84 11.15 -6.81
N MET A 10 -35.15 11.41 -6.80
CA MET A 10 -36.04 11.03 -7.91
C MET A 10 -35.60 11.70 -9.23
N LYS A 11 -35.15 12.97 -9.18
CA LYS A 11 -34.62 13.66 -10.36
C LYS A 11 -33.36 12.98 -10.89
N SER A 12 -32.43 12.56 -10.01
CA SER A 12 -31.22 11.82 -10.38
C SER A 12 -31.54 10.46 -11.03
N PHE A 13 -32.48 9.70 -10.46
CA PHE A 13 -32.90 8.41 -11.05
C PHE A 13 -33.54 8.58 -12.42
N ASN A 14 -34.39 9.60 -12.59
CA ASN A 14 -35.01 9.93 -13.86
C ASN A 14 -33.98 10.36 -14.91
N GLU A 15 -32.99 11.16 -14.51
CA GLU A 15 -31.95 11.63 -15.40
C GLU A 15 -31.03 10.48 -15.85
N PHE A 16 -30.61 9.60 -14.93
CA PHE A 16 -29.88 8.39 -15.28
C PHE A 16 -30.67 7.53 -16.28
N ASN A 17 -31.97 7.28 -16.03
CA ASN A 17 -32.78 6.47 -16.93
C ASN A 17 -32.97 7.13 -18.31
N ARG A 18 -33.08 8.46 -18.36
CA ARG A 18 -33.12 9.23 -19.60
C ARG A 18 -31.84 9.05 -20.41
N LEU A 19 -30.69 9.23 -19.76
CA LEU A 19 -29.37 9.04 -20.37
C LEU A 19 -29.14 7.60 -20.83
N PHE A 20 -29.55 6.62 -20.02
CA PHE A 20 -29.40 5.21 -20.35
C PHE A 20 -30.24 4.84 -21.58
N ARG A 21 -31.49 5.32 -21.68
CA ARG A 21 -32.31 5.15 -22.89
C ARG A 21 -31.70 5.82 -24.13
N GLU A 22 -31.08 6.98 -23.93
CA GLU A 22 -30.38 7.68 -25.01
C GLU A 22 -29.17 6.85 -25.50
N LEU A 23 -28.43 6.22 -24.59
CA LEU A 23 -27.34 5.31 -24.93
C LEU A 23 -27.84 4.05 -25.65
N GLU A 24 -28.91 3.40 -25.16
CA GLU A 24 -29.57 2.25 -25.80
C GLU A 24 -29.96 2.59 -27.26
N GLY A 25 -30.58 3.74 -27.47
CA GLY A 25 -30.98 4.21 -28.80
C GLY A 25 -29.80 4.48 -29.74
N ARG A 26 -28.73 5.12 -29.24
CA ARG A 26 -27.53 5.44 -30.05
C ARG A 26 -26.70 4.21 -30.38
N SER A 27 -26.57 3.29 -29.43
CA SER A 27 -25.82 2.05 -29.59
C SER A 27 -26.60 0.96 -30.32
N GLY A 28 -27.94 1.06 -30.39
CA GLY A 28 -28.77 -0.05 -30.88
C GLY A 28 -28.70 -1.26 -29.95
N ASN A 29 -28.60 -1.03 -28.63
CA ASN A 29 -28.42 -2.05 -27.60
C ASN A 29 -27.12 -2.87 -27.71
N ASP A 30 -26.09 -2.34 -28.36
CA ASP A 30 -24.77 -2.99 -28.51
C ASP A 30 -23.67 -2.17 -27.84
N ALA A 31 -23.19 -2.62 -26.69
CA ALA A 31 -22.16 -1.96 -25.93
C ALA A 31 -20.85 -1.77 -26.72
N SER A 32 -20.50 -2.70 -27.62
CA SER A 32 -19.25 -2.63 -28.40
C SER A 32 -19.16 -1.37 -29.29
N ARG A 33 -20.30 -0.71 -29.54
CA ARG A 33 -20.37 0.54 -30.32
C ARG A 33 -20.04 1.79 -29.51
N ILE A 34 -19.93 1.71 -28.18
CA ILE A 34 -19.65 2.86 -27.29
C ILE A 34 -18.36 3.57 -27.69
N GLU A 35 -17.26 2.83 -27.89
CA GLU A 35 -15.96 3.44 -28.21
C GLU A 35 -16.03 4.27 -29.50
N MET A 36 -16.67 3.73 -30.54
CA MET A 36 -16.89 4.43 -31.79
C MET A 36 -17.79 5.66 -31.59
N LEU A 37 -18.86 5.56 -30.79
CA LEU A 37 -19.77 6.67 -30.52
C LEU A 37 -19.06 7.81 -29.78
N VAL A 38 -18.29 7.50 -28.75
CA VAL A 38 -17.50 8.46 -27.96
C VAL A 38 -16.48 9.17 -28.83
N LYS A 39 -15.77 8.47 -29.73
CA LYS A 39 -14.80 9.12 -30.63
C LYS A 39 -15.46 10.10 -31.60
N ASN A 40 -16.64 9.75 -32.12
CA ASN A 40 -17.23 10.46 -33.26
C ASN A 40 -18.36 11.45 -32.93
N SER A 41 -18.86 11.49 -31.69
CA SER A 41 -20.01 12.33 -31.33
C SER A 41 -19.87 12.96 -29.95
N ALA A 42 -19.82 14.29 -29.91
CA ALA A 42 -19.82 15.08 -28.67
C ALA A 42 -21.05 14.79 -27.79
N ASP A 43 -22.22 14.63 -28.41
CA ASP A 43 -23.43 14.25 -27.68
C ASP A 43 -23.31 12.85 -27.05
N ALA A 44 -22.73 11.89 -27.77
CA ALA A 44 -22.50 10.56 -27.22
C ALA A 44 -21.49 10.58 -26.08
N ARG A 45 -20.43 11.41 -26.18
CA ARG A 45 -19.49 11.65 -25.08
C ARG A 45 -20.21 12.22 -23.86
N ARG A 46 -21.07 13.22 -24.05
CA ARG A 46 -21.88 13.78 -22.98
C ARG A 46 -22.71 12.71 -22.27
N VAL A 47 -23.41 11.88 -23.04
CA VAL A 47 -24.29 10.82 -22.51
C VAL A 47 -23.48 9.76 -21.75
N VAL A 48 -22.43 9.22 -22.39
CA VAL A 48 -21.58 8.16 -21.81
C VAL A 48 -20.83 8.68 -20.59
N GLY A 49 -20.27 9.88 -20.65
CA GLY A 49 -19.57 10.51 -19.54
C GLY A 49 -20.49 10.77 -18.35
N SER A 50 -21.70 11.26 -18.61
CA SER A 50 -22.69 11.47 -17.55
C SER A 50 -23.10 10.15 -16.89
N LEU A 51 -23.25 9.05 -17.66
CA LEU A 51 -23.52 7.73 -17.10
C LEU A 51 -22.37 7.19 -16.25
N TYR A 52 -21.12 7.39 -16.68
CA TYR A 52 -19.92 7.05 -15.91
C TYR A 52 -19.91 7.74 -14.54
N PHE A 53 -20.15 9.06 -14.50
CA PHE A 53 -20.19 9.80 -13.24
C PHE A 53 -21.38 9.42 -12.36
N TRP A 54 -22.56 9.17 -12.95
CA TRP A 54 -23.72 8.68 -12.20
C TRP A 54 -23.48 7.31 -11.56
N GLU A 55 -22.85 6.39 -12.29
CA GLU A 55 -22.50 5.07 -11.76
C GLU A 55 -21.57 5.18 -10.54
N ASN A 56 -20.51 5.99 -10.63
CA ASN A 56 -19.60 6.23 -9.52
C ASN A 56 -20.32 6.87 -8.32
N ALA A 57 -21.23 7.82 -8.56
CA ALA A 57 -22.03 8.43 -7.50
C ALA A 57 -22.94 7.39 -6.80
N PHE A 58 -23.58 6.51 -7.56
CA PHE A 58 -24.45 5.45 -7.02
C PHE A 58 -23.66 4.40 -6.23
N GLU A 59 -22.51 3.94 -6.72
CA GLU A 59 -21.66 3.00 -5.98
C GLU A 59 -21.10 3.64 -4.71
N THR A 60 -20.78 4.94 -4.72
CA THR A 60 -20.37 5.68 -3.52
C THR A 60 -21.49 5.73 -2.48
N GLU A 61 -22.72 6.09 -2.90
CA GLU A 61 -23.89 6.06 -2.02
C GLU A 61 -24.16 4.64 -1.48
N ARG A 62 -23.89 3.60 -2.28
CA ARG A 62 -24.07 2.19 -1.89
C ARG A 62 -23.06 1.76 -0.85
N ALA A 63 -21.78 2.07 -1.06
CA ALA A 63 -20.70 1.80 -0.11
C ALA A 63 -20.96 2.51 1.23
N ASN A 64 -21.53 3.71 1.19
CA ASN A 64 -21.90 4.48 2.39
C ASN A 64 -23.21 4.03 3.06
N GLY A 65 -23.87 2.97 2.55
CA GLY A 65 -25.12 2.45 3.09
C GLY A 65 -26.34 3.37 2.91
N ARG A 66 -26.23 4.42 2.10
CA ARG A 66 -27.27 5.43 1.87
C ARG A 66 -28.15 5.12 0.66
N PHE A 67 -27.62 4.34 -0.28
CA PHE A 67 -28.29 3.95 -1.52
C PHE A 67 -29.48 3.00 -1.31
N LEU A 68 -29.63 2.35 -0.16
CA LEU A 68 -30.71 1.36 0.03
C LEU A 68 -32.02 1.96 0.57
N ARG A 69 -32.08 3.27 0.82
CA ARG A 69 -33.29 3.95 1.32
C ARG A 69 -34.04 4.62 0.18
N ASP A 70 -35.32 4.27 0.04
CA ASP A 70 -36.28 4.92 -0.86
C ASP A 70 -35.92 4.88 -2.37
N VAL A 71 -35.19 3.86 -2.80
CA VAL A 71 -34.92 3.63 -4.22
C VAL A 71 -36.13 2.98 -4.90
N PRO A 72 -36.68 3.59 -5.98
CA PRO A 72 -37.79 3.00 -6.70
C PRO A 72 -37.41 1.64 -7.31
N GLY A 73 -38.28 0.64 -7.19
CA GLY A 73 -38.03 -0.70 -7.77
C GLY A 73 -37.75 -0.68 -9.28
N TRP A 74 -38.39 0.23 -10.03
CA TRP A 74 -38.11 0.40 -11.46
C TRP A 74 -36.66 0.82 -11.74
N PHE A 75 -36.06 1.61 -10.84
CA PHE A 75 -34.69 2.08 -11.01
C PHE A 75 -33.70 0.95 -10.72
N ILE A 76 -33.98 0.10 -9.72
CA ILE A 76 -33.16 -1.09 -9.43
C ILE A 76 -33.05 -1.99 -10.66
N GLU A 77 -34.18 -2.30 -11.30
CA GLU A 77 -34.18 -3.14 -12.51
C GLU A 77 -33.45 -2.46 -13.67
N ARG A 78 -33.63 -1.15 -13.87
CA ARG A 78 -32.94 -0.40 -14.94
C ARG A 78 -31.44 -0.28 -14.70
N TYR A 79 -31.01 -0.04 -13.47
CA TYR A 79 -29.60 0.03 -13.11
C TYR A 79 -28.93 -1.34 -13.23
N LYS A 80 -29.62 -2.41 -12.82
CA LYS A 80 -29.14 -3.79 -13.02
C LYS A 80 -28.94 -4.10 -14.50
N LEU A 81 -29.92 -3.79 -15.35
CA LEU A 81 -29.79 -3.97 -16.80
C LEU A 81 -28.58 -3.19 -17.35
N TYR A 82 -28.42 -1.92 -16.99
CA TYR A 82 -27.25 -1.12 -17.36
C TYR A 82 -25.93 -1.77 -16.94
N ARG A 83 -25.85 -2.26 -15.69
CA ARG A 83 -24.67 -2.93 -15.14
C ARG A 83 -24.29 -4.19 -15.90
N GLU A 84 -25.28 -4.98 -16.29
CA GLU A 84 -25.08 -6.24 -17.01
C GLU A 84 -24.70 -6.04 -18.48
N THR A 85 -25.10 -4.92 -19.09
CA THR A 85 -25.00 -4.72 -20.54
C THR A 85 -23.99 -3.66 -20.97
N PHE A 86 -23.92 -2.52 -20.27
CA PHE A 86 -23.14 -1.34 -20.73
C PHE A 86 -22.04 -0.90 -19.76
N ALA A 87 -22.20 -1.10 -18.46
CA ALA A 87 -21.31 -0.51 -17.46
C ALA A 87 -19.82 -0.82 -17.68
N ASN A 88 -19.47 -2.08 -17.97
CA ASN A 88 -18.08 -2.47 -18.21
C ASN A 88 -17.45 -1.66 -19.35
N GLU A 89 -18.21 -1.45 -20.42
CA GLU A 89 -17.72 -0.77 -21.61
C GLU A 89 -17.71 0.76 -21.45
N VAL A 90 -18.71 1.32 -20.74
CA VAL A 90 -18.71 2.73 -20.31
C VAL A 90 -17.49 3.03 -19.45
N ASN A 91 -17.21 2.20 -18.44
CA ASN A 91 -16.05 2.34 -17.57
C ASN A 91 -14.74 2.16 -18.32
N ARG A 92 -14.64 1.18 -19.22
CA ARG A 92 -13.44 0.95 -20.04
C ARG A 92 -13.12 2.15 -20.93
N VAL A 93 -14.12 2.65 -21.65
CA VAL A 93 -13.94 3.72 -22.65
C VAL A 93 -13.80 5.07 -21.97
N TYR A 94 -14.77 5.44 -21.14
CA TYR A 94 -14.80 6.77 -20.54
C TYR A 94 -13.88 6.90 -19.34
N GLY A 95 -13.70 5.84 -18.55
CA GLY A 95 -12.71 5.83 -17.46
C GLY A 95 -11.29 6.06 -17.97
N ARG A 96 -10.92 5.47 -19.13
CA ARG A 96 -9.63 5.75 -19.80
C ARG A 96 -9.52 7.22 -20.23
N LEU A 97 -10.57 7.77 -20.86
CA LEU A 97 -10.57 9.17 -21.29
C LEU A 97 -10.49 10.12 -20.11
N SER A 98 -11.29 9.90 -19.07
CA SER A 98 -11.25 10.68 -17.83
C SER A 98 -9.87 10.63 -17.20
N LEU A 99 -9.27 9.44 -17.05
CA LEU A 99 -7.93 9.30 -16.48
C LEU A 99 -6.86 10.06 -17.29
N ASN A 100 -6.88 9.92 -18.61
CA ASN A 100 -5.93 10.63 -19.48
C ASN A 100 -6.17 12.14 -19.47
N ALA A 101 -7.42 12.58 -19.29
CA ALA A 101 -7.76 14.00 -19.25
C ALA A 101 -7.30 14.69 -17.96
N LEU A 102 -6.98 13.92 -16.92
CA LEU A 102 -6.37 14.42 -15.69
C LEU A 102 -4.86 14.69 -15.84
N PHE A 103 -4.22 14.04 -16.81
CA PHE A 103 -2.80 14.21 -17.14
C PHE A 103 -2.63 14.61 -18.61
N PRO A 104 -3.20 15.75 -19.03
CA PRO A 104 -3.21 16.08 -20.43
C PRO A 104 -1.80 16.37 -20.94
N GLU A 105 -1.54 15.95 -22.17
CA GLU A 105 -0.37 16.40 -22.91
C GLU A 105 -0.45 17.92 -23.17
N ALA A 106 0.61 18.51 -23.71
CA ALA A 106 0.78 19.98 -23.87
C ALA A 106 -0.38 20.72 -24.56
N ASN A 107 -1.28 20.02 -25.26
CA ASN A 107 -2.39 20.60 -26.03
C ASN A 107 -3.75 20.58 -25.31
N ASN A 108 -3.84 20.10 -24.05
CA ASN A 108 -5.08 20.08 -23.26
C ASN A 108 -6.24 19.29 -23.91
N GLU A 109 -5.88 18.23 -24.65
CA GLU A 109 -6.79 17.33 -25.36
C GLU A 109 -6.35 15.88 -25.14
N VAL A 110 -7.32 14.95 -25.21
CA VAL A 110 -7.10 13.50 -25.19
C VAL A 110 -7.80 12.90 -26.38
N ASP A 111 -7.09 12.16 -27.23
CA ASP A 111 -7.65 11.57 -28.46
C ASP A 111 -8.35 12.63 -29.36
N GLY A 112 -7.88 13.89 -29.34
CA GLY A 112 -8.49 15.02 -30.07
C GLY A 112 -9.79 15.56 -29.46
N ILE A 113 -10.07 15.22 -28.20
CA ILE A 113 -11.22 15.69 -27.44
C ILE A 113 -10.72 16.66 -26.35
N PRO A 114 -11.30 17.88 -26.23
CA PRO A 114 -10.96 18.80 -25.16
C PRO A 114 -11.14 18.20 -23.78
N VAL A 115 -10.15 18.36 -22.89
CA VAL A 115 -10.20 17.90 -21.50
C VAL A 115 -11.45 18.42 -20.78
N SER A 116 -11.84 19.66 -21.05
CA SER A 116 -13.05 20.26 -20.46
C SER A 116 -14.34 19.53 -20.86
N GLU A 117 -14.41 18.96 -22.07
CA GLU A 117 -15.54 18.15 -22.53
C GLU A 117 -15.56 16.78 -21.85
N ILE A 118 -14.39 16.20 -21.60
CA ILE A 118 -14.25 14.89 -20.94
C ILE A 118 -14.59 14.98 -19.45
N LEU A 119 -14.05 15.98 -18.75
CA LEU A 119 -14.24 16.16 -17.32
C LEU A 119 -15.60 16.79 -16.99
N ASN A 120 -16.17 17.58 -17.91
CA ASN A 120 -17.46 18.23 -17.75
C ASN A 120 -18.41 17.95 -18.92
N PRO A 121 -18.84 16.69 -19.12
CA PRO A 121 -19.73 16.33 -20.23
C PRO A 121 -21.04 17.14 -20.25
N GLY A 122 -21.48 17.68 -19.10
CA GLY A 122 -22.69 18.48 -18.94
C GLY A 122 -22.60 19.98 -19.27
N GLY A 123 -21.44 20.52 -19.67
CA GLY A 123 -21.34 21.87 -20.26
C GLY A 123 -21.37 23.09 -19.33
N ARG A 124 -21.22 22.94 -18.01
CA ARG A 124 -20.81 24.06 -17.13
C ARG A 124 -19.77 23.61 -16.11
N PRO A 125 -18.56 24.21 -16.10
CA PRO A 125 -17.65 24.04 -14.98
C PRO A 125 -18.21 24.75 -13.74
N PRO A 126 -18.17 24.15 -12.53
CA PRO A 126 -18.53 24.86 -11.31
C PRO A 126 -17.50 25.97 -11.01
N ILE A 127 -18.02 27.14 -10.61
CA ILE A 127 -17.22 28.28 -10.18
C ILE A 127 -16.70 27.97 -8.78
N LYS A 128 -15.38 28.13 -8.58
CA LYS A 128 -14.72 28.01 -7.28
C LYS A 128 -15.38 28.94 -6.25
N THR A 129 -15.99 28.38 -5.20
CA THR A 129 -16.18 29.11 -3.93
C THR A 129 -15.85 28.17 -2.79
N ALA A 130 -14.73 28.44 -2.13
CA ALA A 130 -14.30 27.75 -0.93
C ALA A 130 -15.25 28.07 0.23
N SER A 131 -15.85 27.06 0.85
CA SER A 131 -16.36 27.17 2.23
C SER A 131 -16.58 25.78 2.83
N SER A 132 -15.86 25.50 3.91
CA SER A 132 -15.91 24.29 4.74
C SER A 132 -17.13 24.25 5.69
N ALA A 133 -18.29 24.77 5.28
CA ALA A 133 -19.51 24.71 6.06
C ALA A 133 -20.31 23.44 5.71
N LYS A 134 -21.03 22.88 6.69
CA LYS A 134 -21.98 21.78 6.45
C LYS A 134 -23.02 22.28 5.43
N PRO A 135 -23.25 21.58 4.31
CA PRO A 135 -24.09 22.10 3.23
C PRO A 135 -25.55 22.21 3.71
N ASP A 136 -26.13 23.40 3.59
CA ASP A 136 -27.47 23.73 4.06
C ASP A 136 -28.55 23.34 3.03
N ASN A 137 -28.15 23.00 1.80
CA ASN A 137 -29.06 22.57 0.75
C ASN A 137 -28.42 21.61 -0.27
N ALA A 138 -29.26 21.06 -1.15
CA ALA A 138 -28.87 20.05 -2.13
C ALA A 138 -27.87 20.54 -3.20
N ALA A 139 -27.79 21.86 -3.46
CA ALA A 139 -26.78 22.40 -4.37
C ALA A 139 -25.40 22.43 -3.68
N GLU A 140 -25.34 22.86 -2.43
CA GLU A 140 -24.11 22.87 -1.62
C GLU A 140 -23.61 21.45 -1.30
N ALA A 141 -24.50 20.47 -1.17
CA ALA A 141 -24.12 19.08 -0.96
C ALA A 141 -23.49 18.44 -2.21
N VAL A 142 -23.96 18.83 -3.40
CA VAL A 142 -23.37 18.41 -4.68
C VAL A 142 -22.02 19.08 -4.89
N ASP A 143 -21.88 20.37 -4.54
CA ASP A 143 -20.58 21.07 -4.56
C ASP A 143 -19.59 20.46 -3.56
N ALA A 144 -20.03 20.07 -2.36
CA ALA A 144 -19.19 19.37 -1.38
C ALA A 144 -18.81 17.94 -1.82
N MET A 145 -19.65 17.25 -2.60
CA MET A 145 -19.32 15.95 -3.18
C MET A 145 -18.34 16.06 -4.36
N VAL A 146 -18.50 17.08 -5.21
CA VAL A 146 -17.50 17.41 -6.24
C VAL A 146 -16.19 17.80 -5.59
N GLN A 147 -16.22 18.62 -4.53
CA GLN A 147 -15.04 18.95 -3.74
C GLN A 147 -14.42 17.72 -3.07
N TRP A 148 -15.21 16.77 -2.55
CA TRP A 148 -14.69 15.50 -2.02
C TRP A 148 -14.06 14.61 -3.11
N ILE A 149 -14.63 14.58 -4.32
CA ILE A 149 -14.02 13.92 -5.48
C ILE A 149 -12.70 14.60 -5.83
N TRP A 150 -12.66 15.94 -5.84
CA TRP A 150 -11.44 16.72 -6.03
C TRP A 150 -10.44 16.58 -4.87
N GLU A 151 -10.86 16.34 -3.63
CA GLU A 151 -9.99 16.12 -2.45
C GLU A 151 -9.46 14.68 -2.40
N VAL A 152 -10.24 13.70 -2.87
CA VAL A 152 -9.77 12.32 -3.11
C VAL A 152 -8.81 12.30 -4.30
N GLU A 153 -9.06 13.12 -5.32
CA GLU A 153 -8.21 13.32 -6.50
C GLU A 153 -6.97 14.17 -6.19
N GLU A 154 -7.06 15.13 -5.28
CA GLU A 154 -5.93 15.87 -4.70
C GLU A 154 -5.13 14.96 -3.77
N GLY A 155 -5.76 14.06 -3.01
CA GLY A 155 -5.07 13.01 -2.26
C GLY A 155 -4.39 11.97 -3.16
N LEU A 156 -4.99 11.64 -4.31
CA LEU A 156 -4.38 10.80 -5.35
C LEU A 156 -3.23 11.54 -6.04
N ARG A 157 -3.39 12.83 -6.35
CA ARG A 157 -2.35 13.69 -6.91
C ARG A 157 -1.22 13.89 -5.93
N GLU A 158 -1.49 14.20 -4.67
CA GLU A 158 -0.53 14.25 -3.56
C GLU A 158 0.15 12.89 -3.39
N GLY A 159 -0.57 11.79 -3.56
CA GLY A 159 -0.02 10.43 -3.55
C GLY A 159 0.93 10.16 -4.71
N VAL A 160 0.58 10.58 -5.93
CA VAL A 160 1.42 10.47 -7.13
C VAL A 160 2.61 11.43 -7.05
N GLU A 161 2.41 12.68 -6.64
CA GLU A 161 3.47 13.66 -6.40
C GLU A 161 4.40 13.21 -5.28
N ALA A 162 3.88 12.58 -4.22
CA ALA A 162 4.70 11.97 -3.19
C ALA A 162 5.45 10.75 -3.73
N TYR A 163 4.81 9.90 -4.53
CA TYR A 163 5.46 8.77 -5.20
C TYR A 163 6.61 9.24 -6.10
N ASP A 164 6.37 10.23 -6.94
CA ASP A 164 7.35 10.86 -7.82
C ASP A 164 8.45 11.55 -7.00
N TRP A 165 8.11 12.25 -5.92
CA TRP A 165 9.10 12.85 -5.03
C TRP A 165 9.99 11.81 -4.36
N PHE A 166 9.42 10.73 -3.84
CA PHE A 166 10.17 9.64 -3.22
C PHE A 166 11.02 8.89 -4.25
N THR A 167 10.52 8.62 -5.45
CA THR A 167 11.27 7.90 -6.50
C THR A 167 12.33 8.78 -7.15
N GLU A 168 12.02 10.02 -7.54
CA GLU A 168 12.91 10.91 -8.29
C GLU A 168 13.85 11.73 -7.41
N LYS A 169 13.40 12.23 -6.26
CA LYS A 169 14.20 13.10 -5.38
C LYS A 169 14.91 12.34 -4.28
N VAL A 170 14.18 11.46 -3.59
CA VAL A 170 14.76 10.64 -2.52
C VAL A 170 15.49 9.42 -3.08
N GLY A 171 15.11 8.95 -4.27
CA GLY A 171 15.72 7.78 -4.90
C GLY A 171 15.23 6.45 -4.33
N ILE A 172 14.00 6.42 -3.78
CA ILE A 172 13.38 5.20 -3.26
C ILE A 172 12.95 4.32 -4.44
N ASP A 173 13.41 3.07 -4.45
CA ASP A 173 13.02 2.07 -5.43
C ASP A 173 11.95 1.15 -4.82
N PHE A 174 10.68 1.49 -5.04
CA PHE A 174 9.55 0.74 -4.49
C PHE A 174 9.47 -0.70 -5.03
N ALA A 175 9.85 -0.93 -6.29
CA ALA A 175 9.88 -2.27 -6.87
C ALA A 175 10.90 -3.17 -6.15
N LYS A 176 12.10 -2.64 -5.85
CA LYS A 176 13.10 -3.38 -5.05
C LYS A 176 12.69 -3.56 -3.60
N ILE A 177 11.96 -2.61 -3.02
CA ILE A 177 11.38 -2.77 -1.68
C ILE A 177 10.43 -3.97 -1.66
N GLU A 178 9.52 -4.05 -2.64
CA GLU A 178 8.57 -5.16 -2.78
C GLU A 178 9.30 -6.49 -3.02
N GLU A 179 10.26 -6.53 -3.95
CA GLU A 179 11.07 -7.72 -4.21
C GLU A 179 11.79 -8.23 -2.95
N ARG A 180 12.40 -7.33 -2.16
CA ARG A 180 13.06 -7.69 -0.91
C ARG A 180 12.07 -8.16 0.15
N TRP A 181 10.89 -7.52 0.21
CA TRP A 181 9.81 -7.89 1.11
C TRP A 181 9.31 -9.32 0.83
N GLU A 182 9.14 -9.68 -0.44
CA GLU A 182 8.70 -11.03 -0.83
C GLU A 182 9.74 -12.12 -0.52
N LYS A 183 11.03 -11.78 -0.55
CA LYS A 183 12.13 -12.70 -0.21
C LYS A 183 12.27 -12.97 1.30
N LEU A 184 11.59 -12.19 2.15
CA LEU A 184 11.66 -12.40 3.59
C LEU A 184 10.72 -13.53 4.05
N PRO A 185 11.08 -14.26 5.13
CA PRO A 185 10.16 -15.20 5.75
C PRO A 185 8.87 -14.49 6.17
N ARG A 186 7.70 -15.00 5.74
CA ARG A 186 6.38 -14.42 6.05
C ARG A 186 6.09 -14.22 7.54
N THR A 187 6.81 -14.95 8.40
CA THR A 187 6.77 -14.77 9.85
C THR A 187 8.17 -14.43 10.35
N LEU A 188 8.44 -13.14 10.57
CA LEU A 188 9.66 -12.66 11.24
C LEU A 188 9.49 -12.49 12.74
N ILE A 189 8.24 -12.45 13.23
CA ILE A 189 7.93 -12.48 14.65
C ILE A 189 8.17 -13.91 15.16
N PRO A 190 9.14 -14.13 16.06
CA PRO A 190 9.34 -15.44 16.67
C PRO A 190 8.05 -15.90 17.35
N THR A 191 7.53 -17.07 16.95
CA THR A 191 6.25 -17.61 17.48
C THR A 191 6.33 -17.99 18.96
N ARG A 192 7.55 -18.24 19.47
CA ARG A 192 7.80 -18.47 20.90
C ARG A 192 7.84 -17.15 21.68
N ARG A 193 6.68 -16.60 22.01
CA ARG A 193 6.52 -15.64 23.11
C ARG A 193 6.41 -16.40 24.44
N ASN A 194 7.54 -16.88 24.98
CA ASN A 194 7.50 -17.45 26.33
C ASN A 194 7.63 -16.37 27.40
N ARG A 195 6.59 -16.34 28.24
CA ARG A 195 6.19 -15.37 29.26
C ARG A 195 7.14 -15.20 30.46
N THR A 196 8.40 -15.65 30.39
CA THR A 196 9.25 -15.80 31.59
C THR A 196 10.64 -15.15 31.51
N ALA A 197 11.04 -14.59 30.36
CA ALA A 197 12.20 -13.68 30.35
C ALA A 197 11.69 -12.30 30.79
N ALA A 198 12.19 -11.82 31.93
CA ALA A 198 11.92 -10.53 32.59
C ALA A 198 11.11 -9.55 31.72
N GLU A 199 9.90 -9.21 32.18
CA GLU A 199 8.92 -8.32 31.54
C GLU A 199 9.59 -7.16 30.79
N GLY A 200 9.74 -7.28 29.46
CA GLY A 200 10.32 -6.26 28.57
C GLY A 200 11.50 -6.69 27.68
N ALA A 201 12.30 -7.70 28.05
CA ALA A 201 13.46 -8.13 27.24
C ALA A 201 13.09 -8.73 25.86
N PRO A 202 12.03 -9.56 25.73
CA PRO A 202 11.62 -10.11 24.44
C PRO A 202 11.12 -9.04 23.46
N GLU A 203 10.47 -7.98 23.95
CA GLU A 203 9.90 -6.93 23.11
C GLU A 203 10.98 -6.07 22.48
N ALA A 204 12.00 -5.68 23.24
CA ALA A 204 13.12 -4.89 22.72
C ALA A 204 13.95 -5.66 21.67
N LEU A 205 14.09 -6.98 21.82
CA LEU A 205 14.74 -7.84 20.83
C LEU A 205 13.92 -7.96 19.53
N ILE A 206 12.60 -8.14 19.66
CA ILE A 206 11.70 -8.19 18.51
C ILE A 206 11.71 -6.84 17.78
N ALA A 207 11.67 -5.72 18.50
CA ALA A 207 11.77 -4.39 17.91
C ALA A 207 13.08 -4.20 17.14
N LEU A 208 14.20 -4.65 17.70
CA LEU A 208 15.51 -4.53 17.03
C LEU A 208 15.61 -5.43 15.78
N LEU A 209 15.01 -6.62 15.80
CA LEU A 209 14.92 -7.48 14.61
C LEU A 209 13.98 -6.90 13.54
N ASP A 210 12.87 -6.28 13.96
CA ASP A 210 11.94 -5.57 13.08
C ASP A 210 12.62 -4.37 12.41
N ASP A 211 13.40 -3.59 13.17
CA ASP A 211 14.20 -2.49 12.62
C ASP A 211 15.29 -3.00 11.65
N ALA A 212 15.94 -4.13 11.96
CA ALA A 212 16.90 -4.76 11.06
C ALA A 212 16.23 -5.18 9.73
N THR A 213 15.00 -5.70 9.83
CA THR A 213 14.19 -6.10 8.69
C THR A 213 13.81 -4.90 7.83
N LYS A 214 13.28 -3.83 8.44
CA LYS A 214 12.94 -2.59 7.74
C LYS A 214 14.18 -2.04 7.03
N ALA A 215 15.32 -1.99 7.72
CA ALA A 215 16.57 -1.53 7.13
C ALA A 215 16.93 -2.36 5.87
N TYR A 216 16.81 -3.68 5.92
CA TYR A 216 17.04 -4.53 4.75
C TYR A 216 16.05 -4.22 3.61
N VAL A 217 14.77 -4.13 3.91
CA VAL A 217 13.69 -3.84 2.94
C VAL A 217 13.93 -2.50 2.24
N PHE A 218 14.25 -1.45 2.99
CA PHE A 218 14.58 -0.13 2.46
C PHE A 218 15.95 -0.03 1.79
N GLY A 219 16.71 -1.12 1.70
CA GLY A 219 18.00 -1.13 1.01
C GLY A 219 19.12 -0.46 1.81
N LEU A 220 19.06 -0.57 3.14
CA LEU A 220 20.05 -0.09 4.10
C LEU A 220 20.83 -1.27 4.73
N PRO A 221 21.62 -2.02 3.94
CA PRO A 221 22.26 -3.26 4.38
C PRO A 221 23.24 -3.07 5.53
N ALA A 222 23.95 -1.94 5.59
CA ALA A 222 24.86 -1.64 6.70
C ALA A 222 24.10 -1.52 8.04
N ALA A 223 22.94 -0.83 8.02
CA ALA A 223 22.09 -0.71 9.19
C ALA A 223 21.48 -2.06 9.58
N ALA A 224 20.97 -2.82 8.60
CA ALA A 224 20.45 -4.16 8.83
C ALA A 224 21.48 -5.10 9.47
N ILE A 225 22.74 -5.09 8.96
CA ILE A 225 23.85 -5.85 9.52
C ILE A 225 24.18 -5.42 10.95
N ALA A 226 24.29 -4.12 11.20
CA ALA A 226 24.62 -3.60 12.52
C ALA A 226 23.57 -4.03 13.55
N MET A 227 22.29 -3.96 13.18
CA MET A 227 21.18 -4.40 14.00
C MET A 227 21.19 -5.93 14.20
N CYS A 228 21.41 -6.74 13.15
CA CYS A 228 21.54 -8.20 13.29
C CYS A 228 22.66 -8.59 14.25
N ARG A 229 23.81 -7.91 14.20
CA ARG A 229 24.92 -8.12 15.14
C ARG A 229 24.54 -7.78 16.57
N ALA A 230 23.83 -6.67 16.77
CA ALA A 230 23.37 -6.26 18.09
C ALA A 230 22.32 -7.23 18.65
N VAL A 231 21.36 -7.68 17.83
CA VAL A 231 20.40 -8.74 18.19
C VAL A 231 21.14 -10.02 18.57
N LEU A 232 22.06 -10.49 17.72
CA LEU A 232 22.84 -11.70 17.97
C LEU A 232 23.61 -11.62 19.29
N GLU A 233 24.34 -10.53 19.53
CA GLU A 233 25.10 -10.34 20.77
C GLU A 233 24.18 -10.37 22.00
N ARG A 234 23.05 -9.68 21.91
CA ARG A 234 22.07 -9.61 23.01
C ARG A 234 21.43 -10.96 23.28
N VAL A 235 21.02 -11.71 22.24
CA VAL A 235 20.44 -13.04 22.36
C VAL A 235 21.43 -14.01 23.01
N LEU A 236 22.71 -13.96 22.62
CA LEU A 236 23.74 -14.79 23.23
C LEU A 236 23.90 -14.49 24.73
N LYS A 237 23.98 -13.21 25.12
CA LYS A 237 24.16 -12.78 26.51
C LYS A 237 22.93 -13.02 27.40
N GLU A 238 21.73 -12.87 26.86
CA GLU A 238 20.51 -12.97 27.66
C GLU A 238 20.00 -14.41 27.78
N PHE A 239 20.20 -15.25 26.76
CA PHE A 239 19.59 -16.58 26.72
C PHE A 239 20.58 -17.73 26.75
N TYR A 240 21.77 -17.58 26.17
CA TYR A 240 22.70 -18.71 25.99
C TYR A 240 23.87 -18.71 26.97
N LEU A 241 24.36 -17.53 27.35
CA LEU A 241 25.57 -17.35 28.14
C LEU A 241 25.25 -16.41 29.32
N PRO A 242 25.10 -16.93 30.55
CA PRO A 242 24.91 -16.12 31.75
C PRO A 242 25.92 -14.97 31.84
N GLU A 243 25.56 -13.87 32.53
CA GLU A 243 26.40 -12.67 32.58
C GLU A 243 27.84 -12.95 33.05
N GLU A 244 27.99 -13.87 34.01
CA GLU A 244 29.28 -14.34 34.54
C GLU A 244 30.15 -15.01 33.47
N GLU A 245 29.54 -15.80 32.57
CA GLU A 245 30.22 -16.49 31.46
C GLU A 245 30.49 -15.55 30.27
N SER A 246 29.76 -14.45 30.16
CA SER A 246 29.91 -13.45 29.09
C SER A 246 31.05 -12.44 29.34
N ARG A 247 31.79 -12.61 30.44
CA ARG A 247 32.93 -11.77 30.85
C ARG A 247 34.22 -12.58 30.86
N LYS A 248 35.31 -11.91 30.50
CA LYS A 248 36.68 -12.45 30.61
C LYS A 248 37.09 -12.54 32.08
N GLU A 249 38.15 -13.30 32.38
CA GLU A 249 38.72 -13.41 33.73
C GLU A 249 39.09 -12.05 34.37
N ASN A 250 39.40 -11.04 33.54
CA ASN A 250 39.67 -9.67 33.98
C ASN A 250 38.42 -8.79 34.15
N GLY A 251 37.22 -9.37 34.10
CA GLY A 251 35.93 -8.69 34.23
C GLY A 251 35.47 -7.93 32.99
N LYS A 252 36.24 -7.89 31.89
CA LYS A 252 35.83 -7.19 30.65
C LYS A 252 34.79 -7.99 29.87
N PRO A 253 33.82 -7.34 29.21
CA PRO A 253 32.86 -8.03 28.35
C PRO A 253 33.57 -8.72 27.19
N MET A 254 33.14 -9.93 26.86
CA MET A 254 33.59 -10.64 25.67
C MET A 254 33.09 -9.98 24.39
N MET A 255 33.90 -10.04 23.34
CA MET A 255 33.50 -9.63 22.00
C MET A 255 32.57 -10.67 21.36
N LEU A 256 31.77 -10.25 20.38
CA LEU A 256 30.82 -11.14 19.69
C LEU A 256 31.43 -12.45 19.18
N GLY A 257 32.65 -12.40 18.61
CA GLY A 257 33.34 -13.60 18.14
C GLY A 257 33.69 -14.60 19.26
N GLU A 258 33.99 -14.10 20.45
CA GLU A 258 34.30 -14.91 21.64
C GLU A 258 33.01 -15.54 22.20
N LEU A 259 31.93 -14.76 22.28
CA LEU A 259 30.60 -15.24 22.68
C LEU A 259 30.13 -16.37 21.74
N LEU A 260 30.28 -16.19 20.43
CA LEU A 260 29.95 -17.22 19.45
C LEU A 260 30.76 -18.49 19.63
N ALA A 261 32.08 -18.38 19.83
CA ALA A 261 32.94 -19.54 20.04
C ALA A 261 32.53 -20.34 21.29
N LEU A 262 32.14 -19.64 22.37
CA LEU A 262 31.66 -20.29 23.59
C LEU A 262 30.29 -20.95 23.38
N ALA A 263 29.36 -20.24 22.72
CA ALA A 263 28.02 -20.74 22.45
C ALA A 263 28.03 -21.96 21.50
N GLU A 264 28.82 -21.94 20.42
CA GLU A 264 28.97 -23.07 19.49
C GLU A 264 29.55 -24.33 20.15
N LYS A 265 30.44 -24.15 21.15
CA LYS A 265 30.99 -25.28 21.92
C LYS A 265 29.92 -25.96 22.77
N ARG A 266 28.92 -25.20 23.22
CA ARG A 266 27.89 -25.64 24.16
C ARG A 266 26.61 -26.12 23.47
N TYR A 267 26.27 -25.51 22.33
CA TYR A 267 24.99 -25.68 21.66
C TYR A 267 25.19 -26.10 20.21
N GLU A 268 24.90 -27.38 19.93
CA GLU A 268 25.06 -27.99 18.61
C GLU A 268 24.25 -27.27 17.52
N HIS A 269 23.04 -26.81 17.85
CA HIS A 269 22.19 -26.09 16.89
C HIS A 269 22.79 -24.73 16.50
N ILE A 270 23.48 -24.04 17.42
CA ILE A 270 24.19 -22.78 17.12
C ILE A 270 25.34 -23.05 16.14
N ARG A 271 26.10 -24.13 16.36
CA ARG A 271 27.17 -24.55 15.45
C ARG A 271 26.67 -24.81 14.03
N ARG A 272 25.47 -25.38 13.88
CA ARG A 272 24.85 -25.64 12.56
C ARG A 272 24.39 -24.38 11.83
N LEU A 273 24.18 -23.27 12.54
CA LEU A 273 23.78 -21.99 11.94
C LEU A 273 24.96 -21.25 11.30
N ASP A 274 26.21 -21.69 11.50
CA ASP A 274 27.42 -21.07 10.93
C ASP A 274 27.48 -19.53 11.11
N LEU A 275 27.11 -19.07 12.30
CA LEU A 275 26.98 -17.63 12.62
C LEU A 275 28.30 -16.86 12.45
N LYS A 276 29.45 -17.53 12.64
CA LYS A 276 30.77 -16.94 12.38
C LYS A 276 30.97 -16.54 10.92
N SER A 277 30.52 -17.37 9.98
CA SER A 277 30.57 -17.07 8.54
C SER A 277 29.72 -15.83 8.22
N TYR A 278 28.51 -15.75 8.78
CA TYR A 278 27.64 -14.57 8.60
C TYR A 278 28.26 -13.30 9.19
N VAL A 279 28.83 -13.37 10.40
CA VAL A 279 29.53 -12.21 11.00
C VAL A 279 30.73 -11.78 10.16
N ALA A 280 31.50 -12.72 9.59
CA ALA A 280 32.63 -12.40 8.73
C ALA A 280 32.18 -11.72 7.42
N LYS A 281 31.13 -12.25 6.77
CA LYS A 281 30.51 -11.63 5.58
C LYS A 281 29.96 -10.24 5.91
N ALA A 282 29.27 -10.11 7.04
CA ALA A 282 28.72 -8.84 7.52
C ALA A 282 29.82 -7.79 7.77
N ASN A 283 30.93 -8.17 8.40
CA ASN A 283 32.09 -7.27 8.56
C ASN A 283 32.65 -6.83 7.20
N LYS A 284 32.74 -7.75 6.24
CA LYS A 284 33.20 -7.43 4.88
C LYS A 284 32.29 -6.39 4.21
N VAL A 285 30.97 -6.54 4.31
CA VAL A 285 30.00 -5.56 3.80
C VAL A 285 30.18 -4.20 4.49
N MET A 286 30.27 -4.18 5.82
CA MET A 286 30.48 -2.94 6.59
C MET A 286 31.78 -2.21 6.23
N HIS A 287 32.87 -2.95 6.00
CA HIS A 287 34.17 -2.37 5.63
C HIS A 287 34.25 -1.91 4.17
N ARG A 288 33.40 -2.44 3.29
CA ARG A 288 33.32 -2.07 1.87
C ARG A 288 32.20 -1.08 1.57
N TYR A 289 31.45 -0.66 2.60
CA TYR A 289 30.29 0.20 2.41
C TYR A 289 30.73 1.63 2.08
N GLU A 290 30.86 1.92 0.79
CA GLU A 290 31.13 3.27 0.25
C GLU A 290 29.83 4.02 -0.07
N GLY A 291 28.85 3.98 0.85
CA GLY A 291 27.74 4.93 0.82
C GLY A 291 26.63 4.68 -0.22
N GLY A 292 26.32 3.44 -0.59
CA GLY A 292 24.95 3.16 -1.05
C GLY A 292 24.72 2.09 -2.11
N ARG A 293 25.75 1.41 -2.62
CA ARG A 293 25.54 0.26 -3.52
C ARG A 293 26.20 -0.98 -2.96
N VAL A 294 25.35 -1.94 -2.62
CA VAL A 294 25.70 -3.26 -2.14
C VAL A 294 25.27 -4.25 -3.21
N SER A 295 26.11 -5.23 -3.50
CA SER A 295 25.83 -6.24 -4.52
C SER A 295 24.67 -7.16 -4.09
N GLU A 296 24.03 -7.82 -5.07
CA GLU A 296 22.96 -8.79 -4.77
C GLU A 296 23.46 -9.92 -3.84
N ASP A 297 24.70 -10.38 -4.02
CA ASP A 297 25.33 -11.38 -3.15
C ASP A 297 25.46 -10.90 -1.69
N GLU A 298 25.74 -9.61 -1.51
CA GLU A 298 25.86 -9.02 -0.18
C GLU A 298 24.47 -8.79 0.45
N LEU A 299 23.45 -8.41 -0.34
CA LEU A 299 22.06 -8.34 0.11
C LEU A 299 21.54 -9.73 0.54
N GLU A 300 21.85 -10.76 -0.25
CA GLU A 300 21.53 -12.14 0.09
C GLU A 300 22.23 -12.58 1.39
N ALA A 301 23.47 -12.16 1.61
CA ALA A 301 24.16 -12.41 2.88
C ALA A 301 23.47 -11.72 4.08
N VAL A 302 22.91 -10.52 3.91
CA VAL A 302 22.10 -9.85 4.94
C VAL A 302 20.82 -10.63 5.23
N ARG A 303 20.11 -11.07 4.17
CA ARG A 303 18.88 -11.86 4.28
C ARG A 303 19.12 -13.16 5.07
N GLN A 304 20.17 -13.90 4.72
CA GLN A 304 20.54 -15.13 5.42
C GLN A 304 20.91 -14.86 6.88
N PHE A 305 21.54 -13.72 7.18
CA PHE A 305 21.88 -13.36 8.55
C PHE A 305 20.63 -13.00 9.38
N LEU A 306 19.64 -12.32 8.80
CA LEU A 306 18.34 -12.10 9.43
C LEU A 306 17.65 -13.43 9.76
N GLU A 307 17.63 -14.37 8.81
CA GLU A 307 17.06 -15.71 9.02
C GLU A 307 17.76 -16.47 10.14
N ALA A 308 19.10 -16.51 10.13
CA ALA A 308 19.87 -17.19 11.16
C ALA A 308 19.65 -16.57 12.56
N THR A 309 19.56 -15.24 12.64
CA THR A 309 19.27 -14.51 13.88
C THR A 309 17.87 -14.81 14.40
N LYS A 310 16.88 -14.85 13.50
CA LYS A 310 15.51 -15.24 13.83
C LYS A 310 15.45 -16.68 14.36
N THR A 311 16.09 -17.62 13.65
CA THR A 311 16.14 -19.02 14.07
C THR A 311 16.81 -19.16 15.44
N LEU A 312 17.86 -18.39 15.72
CA LEU A 312 18.50 -18.37 17.03
C LEU A 312 17.53 -17.92 18.14
N ILE A 313 16.73 -16.88 17.91
CA ILE A 313 15.72 -16.42 18.89
C ILE A 313 14.64 -17.49 19.10
N GLU A 314 14.16 -18.14 18.04
CA GLU A 314 13.13 -19.20 18.14
C GLU A 314 13.61 -20.42 18.95
N HIS A 315 14.92 -20.70 18.91
CA HIS A 315 15.57 -21.79 19.63
C HIS A 315 16.22 -21.34 20.95
N ALA A 316 15.97 -20.10 21.39
CA ALA A 316 16.48 -19.61 22.67
C ALA A 316 15.93 -20.47 23.83
N PRO A 317 16.78 -20.93 24.75
CA PRO A 317 16.33 -21.69 25.92
C PRO A 317 15.53 -20.79 26.87
N GLN A 318 14.61 -21.39 27.64
CA GLN A 318 13.74 -20.63 28.57
C GLN A 318 14.50 -20.10 29.79
N THR A 319 15.62 -20.73 30.14
CA THR A 319 16.55 -20.30 31.17
C THR A 319 17.98 -20.56 30.69
N PRO A 320 18.93 -19.64 30.94
CA PRO A 320 20.35 -19.90 30.73
C PRO A 320 20.72 -21.18 31.50
N ASN A 321 21.32 -22.17 30.82
CA ASN A 321 21.66 -23.53 31.32
C ASN A 321 20.69 -24.69 31.05
N GLN A 322 19.49 -24.47 30.49
CA GLN A 322 18.74 -25.61 29.93
C GLN A 322 19.37 -26.04 28.61
N ILE A 323 20.12 -27.15 28.62
CA ILE A 323 20.52 -27.82 27.39
C ILE A 323 19.26 -28.53 26.86
N PRO A 324 18.71 -28.15 25.70
CA PRO A 324 17.63 -28.92 25.10
C PRO A 324 18.19 -30.29 24.70
N VAL A 325 17.54 -31.36 25.19
CA VAL A 325 17.86 -32.76 24.88
C VAL A 325 17.64 -33.03 23.39
#